data_AF-A0A7S8CBT5-F1
#
_entry.id   AF-A0A7S8CBT5-F1
#
_cell.length_a   1.000
_cell.length_b   1.000
_cell.length_c   1.000
_cell.angle_alpha   90.00
_cell.angle_beta   90.00
_cell.angle_gamma   90.00
#
_symmetry.space_group_name_H-M   'P 1'
#
loop_
_entity.id
_entity.type
_entity.pdbx_description
1 polymer ?
#
loop_
_entity_poly.entity_id
_entity_poly.type
_entity_poly.pdbx_seq_one_letter_code
_entity_poly.pdbx_strand_id
1 'polypeptide(L)'
;MVQKIYVDTVLRYLGQGVTKPALIIGDDYRQYVLKTQKVVENGKQTNYDCMFINELLSYQIAQHLDVPIPEAAIAYLDQRLIDKDPTIRFVHRFYEGNLFASLELKDTEENLVENYEEMRDMGKAYLTRTWNAFFSNIVNQEDISKIIAFDVLTANFDRYGNTGNLLVANVEEGRKIFTIDHGHAFFGPIWDTAKINALRAPVSNLQYIDTFVSIALKNNGGLADGFGTVFRAIEPNIDLKDIQNHCFQEIVTVIEKISEELIDEWISFIPEEWFNPTDKMAQISYYKNFLLKQKMVVKHILQRMAERKAFTNYLGGVLEWQREKNVGTV
;
A
#
# COMPACT_ATOMS: atom_id res chain seq x y z
N MET A 1 8.13 -13.90 -9.86
CA MET A 1 7.11 -14.10 -10.92
C MET A 1 5.75 -14.09 -10.24
N VAL A 2 4.78 -13.34 -10.74
CA VAL A 2 3.43 -13.26 -10.15
C VAL A 2 2.69 -14.57 -10.46
N GLN A 3 2.14 -15.22 -9.44
CA GLN A 3 1.45 -16.49 -9.62
C GLN A 3 0.11 -16.28 -10.34
N LYS A 4 -0.27 -17.23 -11.20
CA LYS A 4 -1.63 -17.34 -11.74
C LYS A 4 -2.29 -18.58 -11.15
N ILE A 5 -3.53 -18.44 -10.68
CA ILE A 5 -4.31 -19.51 -10.06
C ILE A 5 -5.71 -19.55 -10.65
N TYR A 6 -6.34 -20.73 -10.60
CA TYR A 6 -7.78 -20.87 -10.82
C TYR A 6 -8.49 -20.87 -9.48
N VAL A 7 -9.61 -20.14 -9.38
CA VAL A 7 -10.45 -20.20 -8.18
C VAL A 7 -11.20 -21.53 -8.17
N ASP A 8 -10.96 -22.35 -7.15
CA ASP A 8 -11.64 -23.64 -6.95
C ASP A 8 -12.97 -23.45 -6.21
N THR A 9 -12.96 -22.65 -5.14
CA THR A 9 -14.17 -22.37 -4.36
C THR A 9 -14.07 -21.05 -3.58
N VAL A 10 -15.23 -20.47 -3.27
CA VAL A 10 -15.37 -19.32 -2.36
C VAL A 10 -15.71 -19.85 -0.96
N LEU A 11 -14.90 -19.51 0.03
CA LEU A 11 -15.08 -19.97 1.41
C LEU A 11 -16.00 -19.07 2.23
N ARG A 12 -15.69 -17.78 2.27
CA ARG A 12 -16.46 -16.78 3.02
C ARG A 12 -16.22 -15.38 2.47
N TYR A 13 -17.15 -14.47 2.73
CA TYR A 13 -16.97 -13.05 2.43
C TYR A 13 -16.51 -12.33 3.70
N LEU A 14 -15.49 -11.47 3.57
CA LEU A 14 -14.83 -10.87 4.73
C LEU A 14 -15.52 -9.60 5.25
N GLY A 15 -16.54 -9.09 4.54
CA GLY A 15 -17.45 -8.03 5.02
C GLY A 15 -16.84 -6.63 5.22
N GLN A 16 -15.53 -6.52 5.43
CA GLN A 16 -14.82 -5.27 5.70
C GLN A 16 -14.35 -4.57 4.42
N GLY A 17 -14.38 -3.24 4.43
CA GLY A 17 -13.96 -2.39 3.31
C GLY A 17 -15.00 -2.18 2.20
N VAL A 18 -14.76 -1.19 1.34
CA VAL A 18 -15.67 -0.77 0.26
C VAL A 18 -15.80 -1.85 -0.83
N THR A 19 -14.76 -2.66 -1.02
CA THR A 19 -14.65 -3.70 -2.06
C THR A 19 -15.18 -5.06 -1.64
N LYS A 20 -15.55 -5.25 -0.36
CA LYS A 20 -16.15 -6.50 0.18
C LYS A 20 -15.44 -7.78 -0.30
N PRO A 21 -14.16 -7.97 0.03
CA PRO A 21 -13.35 -9.07 -0.46
C PRO A 21 -13.88 -10.44 -0.02
N ALA A 22 -13.46 -11.48 -0.74
CA ALA A 22 -13.81 -12.87 -0.47
C ALA A 22 -12.57 -13.69 -0.15
N LEU A 23 -12.67 -14.60 0.80
CA LEU A 23 -11.69 -15.66 1.00
C LEU A 23 -12.01 -16.82 0.07
N ILE A 24 -11.03 -17.24 -0.72
CA ILE A 24 -11.16 -18.30 -1.73
C ILE A 24 -10.07 -19.35 -1.56
N ILE A 25 -10.28 -20.54 -2.13
CA ILE A 25 -9.24 -21.56 -2.33
C ILE A 25 -8.84 -21.55 -3.81
N GLY A 26 -7.54 -21.51 -4.08
CA GLY A 26 -6.97 -21.72 -5.41
C GLY A 26 -6.82 -23.20 -5.75
N ASP A 27 -6.59 -23.50 -7.03
CA ASP A 27 -6.26 -24.83 -7.56
C ASP A 27 -4.95 -25.42 -7.01
N ASP A 28 -4.15 -24.60 -6.32
CA ASP A 28 -2.98 -25.01 -5.55
C ASP A 28 -3.27 -25.31 -4.06
N TYR A 29 -4.55 -25.34 -3.70
CA TYR A 29 -5.07 -25.60 -2.34
C TYR A 29 -4.68 -24.55 -1.29
N ARG A 30 -4.14 -23.39 -1.68
CA ARG A 30 -3.87 -22.27 -0.78
C ARG A 30 -5.08 -21.32 -0.69
N GLN A 31 -5.16 -20.59 0.42
CA GLN A 31 -6.22 -19.62 0.66
C GLN A 31 -5.78 -18.21 0.29
N TYR A 32 -6.67 -17.48 -0.38
CA TYR A 32 -6.40 -16.15 -0.89
C TYR A 32 -7.56 -15.19 -0.59
N VAL A 33 -7.22 -13.94 -0.33
CA VAL A 33 -8.15 -12.81 -0.29
C VAL A 33 -8.32 -12.29 -1.72
N LEU A 34 -9.46 -12.59 -2.32
CA LEU A 34 -9.89 -12.16 -3.65
C LEU A 34 -10.57 -10.79 -3.58
N LYS A 35 -10.18 -9.85 -4.45
CA LYS A 35 -10.76 -8.50 -4.52
C LYS A 35 -11.55 -8.29 -5.81
N THR A 36 -12.49 -7.34 -5.77
CA THR A 36 -13.25 -6.86 -6.95
C THR A 36 -13.07 -5.35 -7.13
N GLN A 37 -13.07 -4.88 -8.37
CA GLN A 37 -13.06 -3.44 -8.71
C GLN A 37 -14.46 -2.82 -8.71
N LYS A 38 -15.52 -3.63 -8.71
CA LYS A 38 -16.91 -3.15 -8.76
C LYS A 38 -17.43 -2.93 -7.35
N VAL A 39 -17.59 -1.67 -6.95
CA VAL A 39 -17.99 -1.29 -5.60
C VAL A 39 -19.30 -0.53 -5.57
N VAL A 40 -19.89 -0.40 -4.39
CA VAL A 40 -21.07 0.44 -4.15
C VAL A 40 -20.75 1.44 -3.06
N GLU A 41 -20.70 2.72 -3.44
CA GLU A 41 -20.46 3.83 -2.52
C GLU A 41 -21.69 4.73 -2.48
N ASN A 42 -22.22 5.01 -1.29
CA ASN A 42 -23.40 5.86 -1.11
C ASN A 42 -24.59 5.45 -2.01
N GLY A 43 -24.77 4.15 -2.22
CA GLY A 43 -25.81 3.58 -3.08
C GLY A 43 -25.55 3.65 -4.58
N LYS A 44 -24.43 4.25 -5.03
CA LYS A 44 -24.02 4.32 -6.43
C LYS A 44 -22.98 3.25 -6.76
N GLN A 45 -23.14 2.60 -7.90
CA GLN A 45 -22.11 1.71 -8.42
C GLN A 45 -20.93 2.54 -8.95
N THR A 46 -19.74 2.21 -8.46
CA THR A 46 -18.47 2.80 -8.89
C THR A 46 -17.53 1.68 -9.34
N ASN A 47 -16.75 1.93 -10.38
CA ASN A 47 -15.70 1.01 -10.82
C ASN A 47 -14.33 1.59 -10.48
N TYR A 48 -13.59 0.89 -9.64
CA TYR A 48 -12.23 1.19 -9.23
C TYR A 48 -11.24 0.58 -10.24
N ASP A 49 -11.31 1.06 -11.48
CA ASP A 49 -10.64 0.49 -12.65
C ASP A 49 -9.10 0.48 -12.61
N CYS A 50 -8.47 1.28 -11.74
CA CYS A 50 -7.03 1.23 -11.50
C CYS A 50 -6.62 0.36 -10.32
N MET A 51 -7.56 -0.12 -9.49
CA MET A 51 -7.26 -0.80 -8.24
C MET A 51 -6.36 -2.03 -8.43
N PHE A 52 -6.63 -2.89 -9.42
CA PHE A 52 -5.79 -4.07 -9.63
C PHE A 52 -4.39 -3.73 -10.16
N ILE A 53 -4.27 -2.69 -11.00
CA ILE A 53 -2.96 -2.16 -11.43
C ILE A 53 -2.19 -1.69 -10.20
N ASN A 54 -2.83 -0.87 -9.35
CA ASN A 54 -2.23 -0.33 -8.14
C ASN A 54 -1.75 -1.47 -7.21
N GLU A 55 -2.61 -2.45 -6.92
CA GLU A 55 -2.28 -3.58 -6.04
C GLU A 55 -1.09 -4.39 -6.56
N LEU A 56 -1.11 -4.79 -7.84
CA LEU A 56 -0.09 -5.65 -8.39
C LEU A 56 1.25 -4.92 -8.58
N LEU A 57 1.20 -3.68 -9.06
CA LEU A 57 2.40 -2.86 -9.20
C LEU A 57 3.02 -2.55 -7.83
N SER A 58 2.20 -2.22 -6.83
CA SER A 58 2.65 -2.03 -5.45
C SER A 58 3.25 -3.31 -4.87
N TYR A 59 2.66 -4.49 -5.13
CA TYR A 59 3.25 -5.78 -4.73
C TYR A 59 4.64 -5.99 -5.33
N GLN A 60 4.81 -5.75 -6.63
CA GLN A 60 6.10 -5.94 -7.31
C GLN A 60 7.17 -4.97 -6.80
N ILE A 61 6.79 -3.71 -6.54
CA ILE A 61 7.67 -2.72 -5.92
C ILE A 61 8.02 -3.15 -4.49
N ALA A 62 7.04 -3.56 -3.69
CA ALA A 62 7.26 -4.00 -2.31
C ALA A 62 8.22 -5.19 -2.24
N GLN A 63 8.09 -6.17 -3.14
CA GLN A 63 9.02 -7.29 -3.27
C GLN A 63 10.44 -6.83 -3.62
N HIS A 64 10.60 -5.86 -4.51
CA HIS A 64 11.91 -5.30 -4.85
C HIS A 64 12.56 -4.52 -3.70
N LEU A 65 11.73 -3.95 -2.83
CA LEU A 65 12.14 -3.11 -1.70
C LEU A 65 12.25 -3.89 -0.39
N ASP A 66 12.04 -5.20 -0.41
CA ASP A 66 11.93 -6.06 0.78
C ASP A 66 10.94 -5.51 1.83
N VAL A 67 9.81 -4.97 1.35
CA VAL A 67 8.71 -4.51 2.19
C VAL A 67 7.83 -5.73 2.53
N PRO A 68 7.51 -5.98 3.81
CA PRO A 68 6.62 -7.06 4.21
C PRO A 68 5.23 -6.92 3.58
N ILE A 69 4.89 -7.86 2.70
CA ILE A 69 3.61 -7.90 1.97
C ILE A 69 3.23 -9.37 1.70
N PRO A 70 1.94 -9.74 1.74
CA PRO A 70 1.51 -11.08 1.33
C PRO A 70 1.79 -11.33 -0.16
N GLU A 71 2.06 -12.59 -0.52
CA GLU A 71 2.22 -12.99 -1.91
C GLU A 71 0.97 -12.64 -2.73
N ALA A 72 1.14 -11.97 -3.87
CA ALA A 72 0.04 -11.67 -4.78
C ALA A 72 -0.12 -12.75 -5.87
N ALA A 73 -1.37 -12.96 -6.29
CA ALA A 73 -1.74 -13.82 -7.38
C ALA A 73 -2.77 -13.15 -8.30
N ILE A 74 -2.75 -13.55 -9.56
CA ILE A 74 -3.83 -13.28 -10.51
C ILE A 74 -4.75 -14.50 -10.48
N ALA A 75 -5.95 -14.32 -9.96
CA ALA A 75 -6.92 -15.39 -9.78
C ALA A 75 -8.00 -15.33 -10.86
N TYR A 76 -8.14 -16.40 -11.63
CA TYR A 76 -9.22 -16.51 -12.62
C TYR A 76 -10.48 -17.06 -11.95
N LEU A 77 -11.55 -16.25 -11.92
CA LEU A 77 -12.87 -16.66 -11.45
C LEU A 77 -13.72 -17.13 -12.64
N ASP A 78 -14.10 -18.40 -12.64
CA ASP A 78 -14.89 -19.02 -13.71
C ASP A 78 -16.40 -18.71 -13.55
N GLN A 79 -17.08 -18.43 -14.65
CA GLN A 79 -18.52 -18.16 -14.66
C GLN A 79 -19.35 -19.30 -14.03
N ARG A 80 -18.90 -20.56 -14.12
CA ARG A 80 -19.55 -21.73 -13.52
C ARG A 80 -19.63 -21.64 -11.99
N LEU A 81 -18.68 -20.98 -11.33
CA LEU A 81 -18.75 -20.73 -9.88
C LEU A 81 -19.79 -19.66 -9.55
N ILE A 82 -19.83 -18.60 -10.35
CA ILE A 82 -20.79 -17.50 -10.21
C ILE A 82 -22.22 -17.99 -10.43
N ASP A 83 -22.43 -18.89 -11.39
CA ASP A 83 -23.75 -19.44 -11.70
C ASP A 83 -24.30 -20.35 -10.58
N LYS A 84 -23.40 -20.98 -9.80
CA LYS A 84 -23.78 -21.81 -8.65
C LYS A 84 -24.15 -21.00 -7.41
N ASP A 85 -23.59 -19.81 -7.26
CA ASP A 85 -23.93 -18.88 -6.18
C ASP A 85 -24.10 -17.45 -6.73
N PRO A 86 -25.34 -17.05 -7.05
CA PRO A 86 -25.65 -15.71 -7.55
C PRO A 86 -25.24 -14.58 -6.58
N THR A 87 -25.06 -14.85 -5.28
CA THR A 87 -24.66 -13.82 -4.31
C THR A 87 -23.27 -13.27 -4.62
N ILE A 88 -22.38 -14.09 -5.19
CA ILE A 88 -21.04 -13.71 -5.69
C ILE A 88 -21.15 -12.45 -6.59
N ARG A 89 -22.12 -12.44 -7.50
CA ARG A 89 -22.36 -11.33 -8.44
C ARG A 89 -23.24 -10.24 -7.87
N PHE A 90 -24.36 -10.59 -7.24
CA PHE A 90 -25.39 -9.61 -6.87
C PHE A 90 -25.13 -8.88 -5.55
N VAL A 91 -24.36 -9.49 -4.65
CA VAL A 91 -24.01 -8.90 -3.35
C VAL A 91 -22.56 -8.46 -3.37
N HIS A 92 -21.66 -9.36 -3.80
CA HIS A 92 -20.21 -9.17 -3.71
C HIS A 92 -19.58 -8.65 -4.99
N ARG A 93 -20.36 -8.47 -6.07
CA ARG A 93 -19.96 -7.78 -7.31
C ARG A 93 -18.74 -8.39 -8.01
N PHE A 94 -18.45 -9.66 -7.74
CA PHE A 94 -17.49 -10.41 -8.53
C PHE A 94 -18.05 -10.72 -9.92
N TYR A 95 -17.14 -10.98 -10.85
CA TYR A 95 -17.42 -11.24 -12.25
C TYR A 95 -16.38 -12.20 -12.80
N GLU A 96 -16.71 -12.88 -13.88
CA GLU A 96 -15.79 -13.78 -14.56
C GLU A 96 -14.54 -13.03 -15.04
N GLY A 97 -13.37 -13.65 -14.88
CA GLY A 97 -12.12 -13.14 -15.41
C GLY A 97 -10.98 -13.14 -14.40
N ASN A 98 -9.88 -12.50 -14.79
CA ASN A 98 -8.71 -12.32 -13.94
C ASN A 98 -8.95 -11.21 -12.92
N LEU A 99 -8.88 -11.56 -11.65
CA LEU A 99 -9.04 -10.68 -10.51
C LEU A 99 -7.75 -10.67 -9.68
N PHE A 100 -7.52 -9.60 -8.94
CA PHE A 100 -6.42 -9.56 -7.98
C PHE A 100 -6.74 -10.42 -6.76
N ALA A 101 -5.76 -11.21 -6.31
CA ALA A 101 -5.80 -11.93 -5.06
C ALA A 101 -4.47 -11.78 -4.31
N SER A 102 -4.52 -11.90 -2.99
CA SER A 102 -3.33 -11.98 -2.14
C SER A 102 -3.45 -13.15 -1.19
N LEU A 103 -2.34 -13.82 -0.88
CA LEU A 103 -2.32 -14.95 0.04
C LEU A 103 -2.90 -14.51 1.41
N GLU A 104 -3.74 -15.36 1.99
CA GLU A 104 -4.26 -15.12 3.33
C GLU A 104 -3.11 -15.20 4.35
N LEU A 105 -2.95 -14.15 5.16
CA LEU A 105 -2.11 -14.23 6.35
C LEU A 105 -2.88 -14.98 7.44
N LYS A 106 -2.30 -16.09 7.91
CA LYS A 106 -2.83 -16.84 9.04
C LYS A 106 -2.41 -16.20 10.36
N ASP A 107 -3.14 -16.51 11.43
CA ASP A 107 -2.84 -16.08 12.80
C ASP A 107 -2.66 -14.56 12.94
N THR A 108 -3.48 -13.80 12.20
CA THR A 108 -3.57 -12.35 12.27
C THR A 108 -4.23 -11.91 13.57
N GLU A 109 -3.70 -10.85 14.17
CA GLU A 109 -4.28 -10.26 15.38
C GLU A 109 -5.48 -9.37 15.03
N GLU A 110 -6.68 -9.92 15.10
CA GLU A 110 -7.93 -9.22 14.74
C GLU A 110 -8.44 -8.25 15.83
N ASN A 111 -8.02 -8.43 17.09
CA ASN A 111 -8.75 -7.98 18.27
C ASN A 111 -8.69 -6.48 18.62
N LEU A 112 -8.10 -5.63 17.78
CA LEU A 112 -8.04 -4.18 18.04
C LEU A 112 -8.99 -3.34 17.21
N VAL A 113 -9.29 -3.72 15.97
CA VAL A 113 -10.05 -2.85 15.05
C VAL A 113 -11.54 -2.80 15.46
N GLU A 114 -12.17 -3.96 15.70
CA GLU A 114 -13.58 -4.02 16.10
C GLU A 114 -13.83 -3.31 17.44
N ASN A 115 -12.99 -3.56 18.44
CA ASN A 115 -13.08 -2.90 19.74
C ASN A 115 -12.77 -1.39 19.65
N TYR A 116 -11.88 -0.96 18.74
CA TYR A 116 -11.52 0.45 18.58
C TYR A 116 -12.62 1.26 17.88
N GLU A 117 -13.17 0.76 16.78
CA GLU A 117 -14.24 1.44 16.03
C GLU A 117 -15.51 1.55 16.89
N GLU A 118 -15.92 0.45 17.54
CA GLU A 118 -17.05 0.46 18.46
C GLU A 118 -16.83 1.41 19.65
N MET A 119 -15.65 1.41 20.27
CA MET A 119 -15.36 2.30 21.41
C MET A 119 -15.24 3.77 21.01
N ARG A 120 -14.72 4.07 19.80
CA ARG A 120 -14.66 5.42 19.24
C ARG A 120 -16.06 5.96 19.00
N ASP A 121 -16.94 5.15 18.40
CA ASP A 121 -18.33 5.52 18.14
C ASP A 121 -19.14 5.67 19.44
N MET A 122 -18.74 4.99 20.51
CA MET A 122 -19.29 5.14 21.86
C MET A 122 -18.67 6.30 22.68
N GLY A 123 -17.71 7.04 22.16
CA GLY A 123 -17.05 8.16 22.85
C GLY A 123 -16.24 7.75 24.09
N LYS A 124 -15.84 6.47 24.20
CA LYS A 124 -15.11 5.96 25.36
C LYS A 124 -13.60 5.90 25.07
N ALA A 125 -12.81 6.65 25.84
CA ALA A 125 -11.36 6.78 25.68
C ALA A 125 -10.52 5.61 26.24
N TYR A 126 -11.14 4.50 26.68
CA TYR A 126 -10.43 3.42 27.37
C TYR A 126 -10.08 2.29 26.41
N LEU A 127 -8.89 2.36 25.82
CA LEU A 127 -8.28 1.26 25.09
C LEU A 127 -7.55 0.32 26.06
N THR A 128 -7.92 -0.95 26.11
CA THR A 128 -7.18 -1.99 26.85
C THR A 128 -5.82 -2.30 26.21
N ARG A 129 -5.62 -1.97 24.94
CA ARG A 129 -4.33 -1.98 24.21
C ARG A 129 -4.30 -0.76 23.27
N THR A 130 -3.32 0.12 23.46
CA THR A 130 -3.09 1.25 22.55
C THR A 130 -2.52 0.74 21.21
N TRP A 131 -2.62 1.52 20.14
CA TRP A 131 -1.92 1.20 18.88
C TRP A 131 -0.41 0.96 19.09
N ASN A 132 0.21 1.66 20.04
CA ASN A 132 1.59 1.40 20.45
C ASN A 132 1.78 -0.02 20.99
N ALA A 133 0.83 -0.53 21.77
CA ALA A 133 0.89 -1.92 22.26
C ALA A 133 0.68 -2.93 21.11
N PHE A 134 -0.16 -2.61 20.12
CA PHE A 134 -0.34 -3.45 18.94
C PHE A 134 0.96 -3.66 18.18
N PHE A 135 1.63 -2.57 17.84
CA PHE A 135 2.86 -2.62 17.04
C PHE A 135 4.13 -2.83 17.88
N SER A 136 4.00 -3.00 19.21
CA SER A 136 5.13 -3.35 20.08
C SER A 136 5.65 -4.77 19.77
N ASN A 137 6.91 -5.07 20.10
CA ASN A 137 7.46 -6.44 20.03
C ASN A 137 7.28 -7.17 18.68
N ILE A 138 7.10 -6.42 17.58
CA ILE A 138 7.22 -7.01 16.24
C ILE A 138 8.71 -7.30 15.98
N VAL A 139 9.01 -8.36 15.25
CA VAL A 139 10.39 -8.81 15.05
C VAL A 139 11.09 -8.11 13.87
N ASN A 140 10.31 -7.42 13.04
CA ASN A 140 10.77 -6.71 11.84
C ASN A 140 10.51 -5.20 11.95
N GLN A 141 10.89 -4.59 13.09
CA GLN A 141 10.69 -3.16 13.35
C GLN A 141 11.46 -2.28 12.36
N GLU A 142 12.63 -2.75 11.94
CA GLU A 142 13.49 -2.11 10.95
C GLU A 142 12.82 -1.95 9.59
N ASP A 143 11.85 -2.80 9.25
CA ASP A 143 11.10 -2.71 7.99
C ASP A 143 10.12 -1.53 7.97
N ILE A 144 9.83 -0.89 9.11
CA ILE A 144 8.91 0.25 9.18
C ILE A 144 9.43 1.43 8.34
N SER A 145 10.76 1.65 8.28
CA SER A 145 11.32 2.67 7.40
C SER A 145 11.10 2.33 5.92
N LYS A 146 11.14 1.03 5.57
CA LYS A 146 10.84 0.56 4.22
C LYS A 146 9.38 0.80 3.86
N ILE A 147 8.46 0.49 4.78
CA ILE A 147 7.01 0.73 4.61
C ILE A 147 6.74 2.21 4.34
N ILE A 148 7.29 3.12 5.16
CA ILE A 148 7.07 4.56 5.00
C ILE A 148 7.66 5.07 3.68
N ALA A 149 8.89 4.67 3.33
CA ALA A 149 9.51 5.07 2.07
C ALA A 149 8.73 4.55 0.84
N PHE A 150 8.21 3.32 0.94
CA PHE A 150 7.37 2.70 -0.06
C PHE A 150 6.01 3.41 -0.25
N ASP A 151 5.34 3.78 0.84
CA ASP A 151 4.09 4.57 0.75
C ASP A 151 4.35 5.95 0.11
N VAL A 152 5.49 6.59 0.42
CA VAL A 152 5.88 7.85 -0.22
C VAL A 152 6.15 7.65 -1.71
N LEU A 153 6.83 6.55 -2.09
CA LEU A 153 7.10 6.22 -3.49
C LEU A 153 5.81 5.96 -4.28
N THR A 154 4.86 5.24 -3.68
CA THR A 154 3.59 4.85 -4.34
C THR A 154 2.47 5.87 -4.14
N ALA A 155 2.72 6.96 -3.41
CA ALA A 155 1.69 7.94 -3.01
C ALA A 155 0.47 7.26 -2.33
N ASN A 156 0.74 6.30 -1.45
CA ASN A 156 -0.28 5.59 -0.68
C ASN A 156 -0.64 6.36 0.59
N PHE A 157 -1.55 7.33 0.45
CA PHE A 157 -1.95 8.18 1.58
C PHE A 157 -2.94 7.50 2.55
N ASP A 158 -3.46 6.32 2.21
CA ASP A 158 -4.46 5.62 3.03
C ASP A 158 -3.82 4.89 4.23
N ARG A 159 -2.52 4.55 4.17
CA ARG A 159 -1.85 3.71 5.18
C ARG A 159 -1.87 4.28 6.60
N TYR A 160 -1.76 5.59 6.75
CA TYR A 160 -1.41 6.19 8.04
C TYR A 160 -2.60 6.48 8.98
N GLY A 161 -3.81 6.49 8.43
CA GLY A 161 -5.06 6.68 9.18
C GLY A 161 -5.98 5.47 9.11
N ASN A 162 -5.74 4.54 8.18
CA ASN A 162 -6.50 3.31 8.04
C ASN A 162 -5.89 2.21 8.92
N THR A 163 -6.57 1.95 10.03
CA THR A 163 -6.22 0.96 11.04
C THR A 163 -6.25 -0.49 10.55
N GLY A 164 -6.85 -0.76 9.39
CA GLY A 164 -6.95 -2.09 8.79
C GLY A 164 -5.85 -2.40 7.75
N ASN A 165 -5.09 -1.41 7.29
CA ASN A 165 -4.15 -1.64 6.19
C ASN A 165 -2.81 -2.23 6.65
N LEU A 166 -2.48 -2.14 7.93
CA LEU A 166 -1.31 -2.82 8.52
C LEU A 166 -1.78 -3.99 9.37
N LEU A 167 -1.38 -5.20 8.99
CA LEU A 167 -1.68 -6.42 9.74
C LEU A 167 -0.49 -6.83 10.59
N VAL A 168 -0.77 -7.36 11.78
CA VAL A 168 0.22 -8.09 12.58
C VAL A 168 -0.19 -9.55 12.57
N ALA A 169 0.72 -10.43 12.17
CA ALA A 169 0.52 -11.87 12.16
C ALA A 169 1.59 -12.56 13.00
N ASN A 170 1.21 -13.64 13.67
CA ASN A 170 2.17 -14.50 14.37
C ASN A 170 2.73 -15.52 13.38
N VAL A 171 4.02 -15.38 13.06
CA VAL A 171 4.77 -16.35 12.25
C VAL A 171 5.79 -17.07 13.13
N GLU A 172 6.51 -18.04 12.55
CA GLU A 172 7.49 -18.85 13.29
C GLU A 172 8.56 -17.99 14.01
N GLU A 173 9.01 -16.90 13.38
CA GLU A 173 10.02 -16.02 13.97
C GLU A 173 9.45 -15.04 15.01
N GLY A 174 8.13 -14.97 15.16
CA GLY A 174 7.43 -14.08 16.09
C GLY A 174 6.39 -13.21 15.41
N ARG A 175 6.01 -12.10 16.05
CA ARG A 175 5.03 -11.15 15.53
C ARG A 175 5.65 -10.35 14.39
N LYS A 176 5.11 -10.45 13.18
CA LYS A 176 5.55 -9.64 12.03
C LYS A 176 4.45 -8.69 11.58
N ILE A 177 4.85 -7.48 11.19
CA ILE A 177 3.98 -6.51 10.53
C ILE A 177 3.99 -6.73 9.02
N PHE A 178 2.83 -6.59 8.38
CA PHE A 178 2.65 -6.70 6.93
C PHE A 178 1.82 -5.53 6.40
N THR A 179 2.17 -5.03 5.23
CA THR A 179 1.36 -4.07 4.48
C THR A 179 0.36 -4.79 3.60
N ILE A 180 -0.90 -4.36 3.63
CA ILE A 180 -1.96 -4.83 2.74
C ILE A 180 -2.75 -3.65 2.18
N ASP A 181 -3.56 -3.92 1.16
CA ASP A 181 -4.50 -2.97 0.56
C ASP A 181 -3.83 -1.73 -0.05
N HIS A 182 -3.28 -1.92 -1.25
CA HIS A 182 -2.69 -0.84 -2.05
C HIS A 182 -3.62 -0.39 -3.17
N GLY A 183 -4.89 -0.80 -3.15
CA GLY A 183 -5.87 -0.45 -4.18
C GLY A 183 -6.03 1.06 -4.40
N HIS A 184 -5.81 1.87 -3.35
CA HIS A 184 -5.88 3.34 -3.40
C HIS A 184 -4.52 4.03 -3.57
N ALA A 185 -3.44 3.29 -3.80
CA ALA A 185 -2.14 3.86 -4.15
C ALA A 185 -2.20 4.66 -5.46
N PHE A 186 -1.13 5.39 -5.75
CA PHE A 186 -0.98 6.19 -6.96
C PHE A 186 -2.11 7.21 -7.13
N PHE A 187 -2.47 7.91 -6.04
CA PHE A 187 -3.53 8.91 -6.00
C PHE A 187 -4.96 8.39 -6.24
N GLY A 188 -5.22 7.14 -5.87
CA GLY A 188 -6.57 6.57 -5.83
C GLY A 188 -6.86 5.51 -6.90
N PRO A 189 -8.04 4.89 -6.85
CA PRO A 189 -8.32 3.66 -7.58
C PRO A 189 -9.06 3.87 -8.92
N ILE A 190 -9.35 5.13 -9.31
CA ILE A 190 -10.15 5.46 -10.49
C ILE A 190 -9.29 6.18 -11.53
N TRP A 191 -9.39 5.76 -12.80
CA TRP A 191 -8.78 6.43 -13.95
C TRP A 191 -9.59 7.66 -14.34
N ASP A 192 -9.21 8.82 -13.80
CA ASP A 192 -9.82 10.10 -14.14
C ASP A 192 -8.78 11.21 -14.34
N THR A 193 -9.26 12.39 -14.73
CA THR A 193 -8.42 13.57 -14.93
C THR A 193 -7.65 13.97 -13.67
N ALA A 194 -8.20 13.74 -12.46
CA ALA A 194 -7.52 14.08 -11.23
C ALA A 194 -6.31 13.15 -11.00
N LYS A 195 -6.49 11.83 -11.18
CA LYS A 195 -5.39 10.85 -11.12
C LYS A 195 -4.33 11.12 -12.18
N ILE A 196 -4.72 11.39 -13.43
CA ILE A 196 -3.78 11.73 -14.51
C ILE A 196 -2.95 12.97 -14.15
N ASN A 197 -3.59 14.02 -13.66
CA ASN A 197 -2.87 15.24 -13.25
C ASN A 197 -1.93 14.98 -12.08
N ALA A 198 -2.34 14.16 -11.12
CA ALA A 198 -1.52 13.80 -9.96
C ALA A 198 -0.29 12.95 -10.37
N LEU A 199 -0.46 11.98 -11.27
CA LEU A 199 0.66 11.18 -11.81
C LEU A 199 1.68 12.01 -12.60
N ARG A 200 1.24 13.13 -13.21
CA ARG A 200 2.12 14.07 -13.92
C ARG A 200 2.84 15.04 -12.99
N ALA A 201 2.34 15.22 -11.77
CA ALA A 201 2.78 16.25 -10.84
C ALA A 201 4.20 16.10 -10.28
N PRO A 202 4.82 14.90 -10.13
CA PRO A 202 6.12 14.79 -9.49
C PRO A 202 7.18 15.64 -10.17
N VAL A 203 7.71 16.58 -9.40
CA VAL A 203 8.83 17.44 -9.74
C VAL A 203 9.59 17.74 -8.47
N SER A 204 10.92 17.82 -8.55
CA SER A 204 11.77 18.10 -7.38
C SER A 204 11.76 19.60 -7.03
N ASN A 205 10.59 20.14 -6.69
CA ASN A 205 10.45 21.50 -6.21
C ASN A 205 9.64 21.55 -4.90
N LEU A 206 9.85 22.63 -4.14
CA LEU A 206 9.25 22.78 -2.82
C LEU A 206 7.72 22.76 -2.88
N GLN A 207 7.10 23.30 -3.94
CA GLN A 207 5.64 23.35 -4.07
C GLN A 207 5.03 21.94 -4.15
N TYR A 208 5.58 21.05 -4.97
CA TYR A 208 5.11 19.66 -5.06
C TYR A 208 5.32 18.94 -3.73
N ILE A 209 6.52 19.05 -3.15
CA ILE A 209 6.87 18.40 -1.89
C ILE A 209 5.93 18.85 -0.76
N ASP A 210 5.70 20.16 -0.63
CA ASP A 210 4.78 20.71 0.35
C ASP A 210 3.34 20.28 0.14
N THR A 211 2.90 20.19 -1.12
CA THR A 211 1.56 19.73 -1.48
C THR A 211 1.39 18.26 -1.12
N PHE A 212 2.36 17.41 -1.46
CA PHE A 212 2.36 15.98 -1.13
C PHE A 212 2.25 15.75 0.38
N VAL A 213 3.13 16.39 1.15
CA VAL A 213 3.11 16.29 2.62
C VAL A 213 1.81 16.84 3.20
N SER A 214 1.26 17.91 2.63
CA SER A 214 -0.01 18.47 3.10
C SER A 214 -1.21 17.56 2.81
N ILE A 215 -1.21 16.84 1.68
CA ILE A 215 -2.21 15.81 1.38
C ILE A 215 -2.11 14.68 2.40
N ALA A 216 -0.91 14.18 2.65
CA ALA A 216 -0.66 13.13 3.63
C ALA A 216 -1.12 13.54 5.06
N LEU A 217 -0.91 14.80 5.46
CA LEU A 217 -1.40 15.31 6.75
C LEU A 217 -2.93 15.47 6.79
N LYS A 218 -3.54 15.98 5.71
CA LYS A 218 -4.99 16.22 5.64
C LYS A 218 -5.79 14.93 5.67
N ASN A 219 -5.33 13.90 4.98
CA ASN A 219 -5.99 12.59 4.97
C ASN A 219 -6.06 11.95 6.37
N ASN A 220 -5.27 12.47 7.32
CA ASN A 220 -5.09 11.87 8.64
C ASN A 220 -5.45 12.81 9.81
N GLY A 221 -6.32 13.80 9.58
CA GLY A 221 -6.88 14.64 10.65
C GLY A 221 -6.06 15.89 11.03
N GLY A 222 -4.96 16.18 10.34
CA GLY A 222 -4.17 17.40 10.53
C GLY A 222 -3.24 17.41 11.76
N LEU A 223 -2.69 18.59 12.07
CA LEU A 223 -1.55 18.77 12.98
C LEU A 223 -1.75 18.32 14.43
N ALA A 224 -2.98 18.06 14.89
CA ALA A 224 -3.24 17.68 16.28
C ALA A 224 -2.62 16.32 16.64
N ASP A 225 -2.65 15.35 15.71
CA ASP A 225 -2.08 14.00 15.89
C ASP A 225 -1.01 13.60 14.84
N GLY A 226 -0.68 14.49 13.89
CA GLY A 226 0.36 14.27 12.89
C GLY A 226 -0.16 13.58 11.62
N PHE A 227 0.57 12.57 11.13
CA PHE A 227 0.20 11.78 9.94
C PHE A 227 -0.85 10.70 10.24
N GLY A 228 -1.45 10.66 11.43
CA GLY A 228 -2.51 9.71 11.78
C GLY A 228 -2.14 8.77 12.93
N THR A 229 -3.15 8.14 13.53
CA THR A 229 -3.01 7.30 14.71
C THR A 229 -2.15 6.06 14.47
N VAL A 230 -2.25 5.45 13.28
CA VAL A 230 -1.42 4.31 12.89
C VAL A 230 0.03 4.74 12.73
N PHE A 231 0.28 5.85 12.02
CA PHE A 231 1.63 6.39 11.86
C PHE A 231 2.30 6.69 13.21
N ARG A 232 1.56 7.32 14.14
CA ARG A 232 2.07 7.61 15.49
C ARG A 232 2.51 6.38 16.27
N ALA A 233 1.92 5.23 15.99
CA ALA A 233 2.24 4.00 16.70
C ALA A 233 3.44 3.25 16.13
N ILE A 234 3.73 3.43 14.84
CA ILE A 234 4.90 2.82 14.18
C ILE A 234 6.11 3.76 14.16
N GLU A 235 5.90 5.08 14.21
CA GLU A 235 6.96 6.11 14.19
C GLU A 235 8.08 5.92 15.24
N PRO A 236 7.84 5.42 16.47
CA PRO A 236 8.91 5.17 17.43
C PRO A 236 10.01 4.21 16.95
N ASN A 237 9.75 3.43 15.90
CA ASN A 237 10.71 2.51 15.28
C ASN A 237 11.59 3.18 14.21
N ILE A 238 11.37 4.46 13.92
CA ILE A 238 12.17 5.24 12.99
C ILE A 238 13.31 5.92 13.75
N ASP A 239 14.55 5.81 13.27
CA ASP A 239 15.72 6.48 13.85
C ASP A 239 16.26 7.59 12.93
N LEU A 240 16.05 8.84 13.34
CA LEU A 240 16.58 10.06 12.69
C LEU A 240 17.48 10.89 13.61
N LYS A 241 18.01 10.30 14.69
CA LYS A 241 18.86 11.05 15.64
C LYS A 241 20.19 11.47 15.03
N ASP A 242 20.72 10.64 14.12
CA ASP A 242 21.94 10.90 13.37
C ASP A 242 21.59 11.15 11.89
N ILE A 243 21.75 12.39 11.44
CA ILE A 243 21.48 12.77 10.05
C ILE A 243 22.41 12.09 9.04
N GLN A 244 23.53 11.50 9.48
CA GLN A 244 24.48 10.76 8.65
C GLN A 244 24.28 9.25 8.67
N ASN A 245 23.50 8.74 9.62
CA ASN A 245 23.28 7.31 9.80
C ASN A 245 21.85 7.05 10.30
N HIS A 246 20.88 7.26 9.41
CA HIS A 246 19.45 7.12 9.70
C HIS A 246 18.81 5.97 8.92
N CYS A 247 17.70 5.45 9.43
CA CYS A 247 17.06 4.22 8.94
C CYS A 247 16.45 4.28 7.52
N PHE A 248 16.46 5.44 6.86
CA PHE A 248 15.96 5.59 5.47
C PHE A 248 17.07 5.50 4.41
N GLN A 249 18.35 5.53 4.78
CA GLN A 249 19.43 5.63 3.81
C GLN A 249 19.44 4.47 2.82
N GLU A 250 19.43 3.23 3.33
CA GLU A 250 19.52 2.04 2.49
C GLU A 250 18.31 1.93 1.55
N ILE A 251 17.09 2.05 2.09
CA ILE A 251 15.88 1.92 1.27
C ILE A 251 15.79 3.00 0.19
N VAL A 252 16.14 4.26 0.50
CA VAL A 252 16.12 5.32 -0.51
C VAL A 252 17.17 5.06 -1.60
N THR A 253 18.34 4.52 -1.25
CA THR A 253 19.34 4.10 -2.23
C THR A 253 18.83 3.00 -3.15
N VAL A 254 18.04 2.04 -2.64
CA VAL A 254 17.40 1.01 -3.48
C VAL A 254 16.34 1.65 -4.38
N ILE A 255 15.50 2.54 -3.85
CA ILE A 255 14.46 3.25 -4.61
C ILE A 255 15.05 4.07 -5.77
N GLU A 256 16.14 4.81 -5.55
CA GLU A 256 16.76 5.64 -6.58
C GLU A 256 17.32 4.80 -7.74
N LYS A 257 17.66 3.52 -7.49
CA LYS A 257 18.17 2.57 -8.50
C LYS A 257 17.08 1.92 -9.36
N ILE A 258 15.80 2.08 -9.05
CA ILE A 258 14.69 1.55 -9.87
C ILE A 258 14.82 2.10 -11.30
N SER A 259 15.08 1.22 -12.26
CA SER A 259 15.30 1.60 -13.66
C SER A 259 14.00 1.57 -14.48
N GLU A 260 14.04 2.13 -15.68
CA GLU A 260 12.89 2.04 -16.59
C GLU A 260 12.61 0.60 -17.00
N GLU A 261 13.65 -0.20 -17.24
CA GLU A 261 13.55 -1.61 -17.61
C GLU A 261 12.87 -2.44 -16.50
N LEU A 262 13.18 -2.15 -15.24
CA LEU A 262 12.55 -2.80 -14.10
C LEU A 262 11.06 -2.45 -13.99
N ILE A 263 10.70 -1.19 -14.25
CA ILE A 263 9.29 -0.76 -14.29
C ILE A 263 8.56 -1.43 -15.45
N ASP A 264 9.19 -1.53 -16.62
CA ASP A 264 8.63 -2.23 -17.78
C ASP A 264 8.43 -3.72 -17.50
N GLU A 265 9.39 -4.36 -16.84
CA GLU A 265 9.24 -5.73 -16.36
C GLU A 265 8.02 -5.85 -15.44
N TRP A 266 7.86 -4.97 -14.44
CA TRP A 266 6.71 -5.01 -13.55
C TRP A 266 5.38 -4.89 -14.30
N ILE A 267 5.27 -3.87 -15.16
CA ILE A 267 4.08 -3.60 -15.97
C ILE A 267 3.76 -4.78 -16.90
N SER A 268 4.77 -5.50 -17.40
CA SER A 268 4.57 -6.66 -18.29
C SER A 268 3.82 -7.83 -17.65
N PHE A 269 3.81 -7.93 -16.32
CA PHE A 269 3.07 -8.94 -15.59
C PHE A 269 1.60 -8.57 -15.34
N ILE A 270 1.22 -7.31 -15.59
CA ILE A 270 -0.14 -6.83 -15.38
C ILE A 270 -1.05 -7.32 -16.53
N PRO A 271 -2.16 -8.02 -16.26
CA PRO A 271 -3.12 -8.44 -17.27
C PRO A 271 -3.61 -7.28 -18.15
N GLU A 272 -3.71 -7.50 -19.45
CA GLU A 272 -4.06 -6.44 -20.41
C GLU A 272 -5.45 -5.86 -20.15
N GLU A 273 -6.38 -6.70 -19.72
CA GLU A 273 -7.76 -6.38 -19.39
C GLU A 273 -7.93 -5.48 -18.16
N TRP A 274 -6.88 -5.31 -17.34
CA TRP A 274 -6.90 -4.39 -16.20
C TRP A 274 -6.61 -2.95 -16.61
N PHE A 275 -6.02 -2.72 -17.78
CA PHE A 275 -5.79 -1.38 -18.30
C PHE A 275 -7.06 -0.79 -18.91
N ASN A 276 -7.11 0.54 -18.95
CA ASN A 276 -8.17 1.23 -19.67
C ASN A 276 -8.09 0.85 -21.16
N PRO A 277 -9.16 0.29 -21.76
CA PRO A 277 -9.11 -0.26 -23.11
C PRO A 277 -8.86 0.81 -24.19
N THR A 278 -9.20 2.08 -23.90
CA THR A 278 -9.01 3.19 -24.83
C THR A 278 -7.74 4.00 -24.57
N ASP A 279 -7.10 3.83 -23.41
CA ASP A 279 -6.01 4.70 -22.95
C ASP A 279 -4.80 3.94 -22.38
N LYS A 280 -4.73 2.63 -22.59
CA LYS A 280 -3.68 1.73 -22.05
C LYS A 280 -2.27 2.30 -22.18
N MET A 281 -1.88 2.72 -23.38
CA MET A 281 -0.53 3.21 -23.63
C MET A 281 -0.21 4.50 -22.85
N ALA A 282 -1.17 5.43 -22.76
CA ALA A 282 -0.98 6.63 -21.97
C ALA A 282 -0.97 6.29 -20.47
N GLN A 283 -1.86 5.41 -20.02
CA GLN A 283 -1.91 4.94 -18.64
C GLN A 283 -0.56 4.36 -18.21
N ILE A 284 -0.01 3.41 -18.97
CA ILE A 284 1.33 2.84 -18.75
C ILE A 284 2.39 3.95 -18.66
N SER A 285 2.38 4.88 -19.62
CA SER A 285 3.32 6.00 -19.65
C SER A 285 3.20 6.90 -18.42
N TYR A 286 2.00 7.16 -17.92
CA TYR A 286 1.77 7.97 -16.72
C TYR A 286 2.28 7.29 -15.45
N TYR A 287 2.00 6.00 -15.23
CA TYR A 287 2.56 5.26 -14.09
C TYR A 287 4.09 5.19 -14.14
N LYS A 288 4.65 4.87 -15.30
CA LYS A 288 6.10 4.80 -15.50
C LYS A 288 6.77 6.15 -15.21
N ASN A 289 6.30 7.21 -15.85
CA ASN A 289 6.86 8.55 -15.66
C ASN A 289 6.70 9.05 -14.22
N PHE A 290 5.59 8.70 -13.56
CA PHE A 290 5.40 8.98 -12.15
C PHE A 290 6.51 8.33 -11.32
N LEU A 291 6.71 7.00 -11.43
CA LEU A 291 7.71 6.27 -10.64
C LEU A 291 9.14 6.78 -10.89
N LEU A 292 9.52 6.98 -12.16
CA LEU A 292 10.85 7.47 -12.54
C LEU A 292 11.17 8.85 -11.96
N LYS A 293 10.16 9.71 -11.81
CA LYS A 293 10.32 11.03 -11.19
C LYS A 293 10.20 10.97 -9.68
N GLN A 294 9.20 10.26 -9.16
CA GLN A 294 8.89 10.19 -7.75
C GLN A 294 10.02 9.56 -6.96
N LYS A 295 10.70 8.53 -7.50
CA LYS A 295 11.88 7.91 -6.83
C LYS A 295 12.95 8.93 -6.43
N MET A 296 13.14 9.98 -7.23
CA MET A 296 14.11 11.05 -6.96
C MET A 296 13.62 12.06 -5.93
N VAL A 297 12.30 12.12 -5.71
CA VAL A 297 11.64 13.07 -4.81
C VAL A 297 11.37 12.48 -3.43
N VAL A 298 11.35 11.14 -3.29
CA VAL A 298 11.12 10.42 -2.01
C VAL A 298 11.97 11.00 -0.88
N LYS A 299 13.28 11.16 -1.10
CA LYS A 299 14.21 11.70 -0.09
C LYS A 299 13.85 13.12 0.38
N HIS A 300 13.37 13.95 -0.55
CA HIS A 300 12.97 15.32 -0.27
C HIS A 300 11.63 15.39 0.46
N ILE A 301 10.72 14.45 0.17
CA ILE A 301 9.48 14.29 0.93
C ILE A 301 9.79 13.82 2.35
N LEU A 302 10.64 12.82 2.54
CA LEU A 302 11.04 12.35 3.87
C LEU A 302 11.71 13.45 4.70
N GLN A 303 12.62 14.23 4.11
CA GLN A 303 13.18 15.43 4.72
C GLN A 303 12.06 16.40 5.14
N ARG A 304 11.11 16.67 4.24
CA ARG A 304 10.01 17.59 4.54
C ARG A 304 9.06 17.08 5.61
N MET A 305 8.83 15.77 5.69
CA MET A 305 8.09 15.13 6.78
C MET A 305 8.81 15.39 8.12
N ALA A 306 10.13 15.22 8.18
CA ALA A 306 10.94 15.50 9.36
C ALA A 306 10.87 16.98 9.78
N GLU A 307 11.03 17.91 8.84
CA GLU A 307 10.87 19.36 9.08
C GLU A 307 9.48 19.74 9.60
N ARG A 308 8.45 19.00 9.19
CA ARG A 308 7.07 19.17 9.67
C ARG A 308 6.76 18.34 10.92
N LYS A 309 7.80 17.90 11.65
CA LYS A 309 7.69 17.21 12.94
C LYS A 309 6.91 15.89 12.87
N ALA A 310 6.99 15.19 11.74
CA ALA A 310 6.45 13.84 11.63
C ALA A 310 7.16 12.88 12.60
N PHE A 311 8.48 13.02 12.71
CA PHE A 311 9.34 12.17 13.52
C PHE A 311 9.77 12.91 14.79
N THR A 312 9.51 12.31 15.95
CA THR A 312 9.70 12.88 17.28
C THR A 312 11.15 12.93 17.72
N ASN A 313 11.99 12.05 17.19
CA ASN A 313 13.42 11.97 17.50
C ASN A 313 14.33 12.75 16.54
N TYR A 314 13.76 13.43 15.54
CA TYR A 314 14.51 14.26 14.62
C TYR A 314 14.97 15.56 15.30
N LEU A 315 16.29 15.78 15.34
CA LEU A 315 16.92 16.90 16.07
C LEU A 315 17.17 18.13 15.18
N GLY A 316 16.76 18.11 13.92
CA GLY A 316 17.06 19.14 12.92
C GLY A 316 18.27 18.82 12.05
N GLY A 317 18.49 19.61 11.00
CA GLY A 317 19.56 19.42 10.02
C GLY A 317 19.04 19.07 8.62
N VAL A 318 19.90 18.45 7.81
CA VAL A 318 19.55 17.90 6.49
C VAL A 318 19.97 16.45 6.51
N LEU A 319 19.02 15.53 6.26
CA LEU A 319 19.32 14.10 6.14
C LEU A 319 20.34 13.88 5.02
N GLU A 320 21.45 13.23 5.34
CA GLU A 320 22.50 12.88 4.39
C GLU A 320 22.22 11.52 3.77
N TRP A 321 22.34 11.45 2.44
CA TRP A 321 22.06 10.25 1.65
C TRP A 321 23.35 9.62 1.18
N GLN A 322 23.37 8.29 1.05
CA GLN A 322 24.53 7.58 0.52
C GLN A 322 24.86 8.14 -0.87
N ARG A 323 26.07 8.68 -1.01
CA ARG A 323 26.58 9.07 -2.33
C ARG A 323 26.98 7.80 -3.05
N GLU A 324 26.65 7.69 -4.33
CA GLU A 324 27.28 6.68 -5.17
C GLU A 324 28.80 6.84 -5.03
N LYS A 325 29.47 5.78 -4.56
CA LYS A 325 30.91 5.67 -4.74
C LYS A 325 31.11 5.59 -6.24
N ASN A 326 31.43 6.72 -6.88
CA ASN A 326 32.02 6.71 -8.21
C ASN A 326 33.26 5.81 -8.11
N VAL A 327 33.14 4.57 -8.55
CA VAL A 327 34.29 3.71 -8.78
C VAL A 327 34.97 4.34 -9.99
N GLY A 328 35.86 5.29 -9.72
CA GLY A 328 36.68 5.89 -10.74
C GLY A 328 37.41 4.77 -11.46
N THR A 329 37.10 4.60 -12.74
CA THR A 329 38.01 3.95 -13.69
C THR A 329 39.34 4.72 -13.61
N VAL A 330 40.33 4.09 -12.98
CA VAL A 330 41.75 4.44 -13.11
C VAL A 330 42.30 3.69 -14.30
#